data_AF-A0A832WAP1-F1
#
_entry.id   AF-A0A832WAP1-F1
#
_cell.length_a   1.000
_cell.length_b   1.000
_cell.length_c   1.000
_cell.angle_alpha   90.00
_cell.angle_beta   90.00
_cell.angle_gamma   90.00
#
_symmetry.space_group_name_H-M   'P 1'
#
loop_
_entity.id
_entity.type
_entity.pdbx_description
1 polymer ?
#
loop_
_entity_poly.entity_id
_entity_poly.type
_entity_poly.pdbx_seq_one_letter_code
_entity_poly.pdbx_strand_id
1 'polypeptide(L)'
;VSSSNLELVLLRMKRERIAKGFSSLVIPLHVAMVALLLFIGQILTIFSTIITSLFTQFDITGSELEGIPGGMGGMNLGIFGGVPIELLGQFVVIVTIILTLANIFAIVAVKGGPMYLAIYYGMFMFTLSGILMIIIPPLVKMAFSFDGVLDSLAGGV
;
A
#
# COMPACT_ATOMS: atom_id res chain seq x y z
N VAL A 1 35.28 -9.24 39.10
CA VAL A 1 35.60 -8.92 37.69
C VAL A 1 35.00 -9.92 36.70
N SER A 2 35.02 -11.23 36.98
CA SER A 2 34.43 -12.26 36.09
C SER A 2 32.91 -12.13 35.87
N SER A 3 32.14 -11.84 36.93
CA SER A 3 30.67 -11.66 36.84
C SER A 3 30.25 -10.48 35.96
N SER A 4 30.95 -9.34 36.06
CA SER A 4 30.63 -8.12 35.32
C SER A 4 30.91 -8.24 33.82
N ASN A 5 31.98 -8.96 33.44
CA ASN A 5 32.26 -9.26 32.03
C ASN A 5 31.19 -10.18 31.43
N LEU A 6 30.72 -11.17 32.20
CA LEU A 6 29.68 -12.10 31.75
C LEU A 6 28.33 -11.40 31.60
N GLU A 7 27.97 -10.52 32.54
CA GLU A 7 26.74 -9.72 32.48
C GLU A 7 26.70 -8.81 31.23
N LEU A 8 27.83 -8.17 30.90
CA LEU A 8 27.96 -7.37 29.67
C LEU A 8 27.70 -8.18 28.40
N VAL A 9 28.22 -9.41 28.34
CA VAL A 9 28.01 -10.31 27.20
C VAL A 9 26.54 -10.74 27.13
N LEU A 10 25.92 -11.09 28.25
CA LEU A 10 24.50 -11.45 28.30
C LEU A 10 23.59 -10.31 27.83
N LEU A 11 23.89 -9.06 28.22
CA LEU A 11 23.15 -7.89 27.77
C LEU A 11 23.31 -7.63 26.27
N ARG A 12 24.51 -7.80 25.71
CA ARG A 12 24.73 -7.72 24.26
C ARG A 12 23.96 -8.82 23.50
N MET A 13 23.96 -10.04 24.02
CA MET A 13 23.19 -11.15 23.44
C MET A 13 21.68 -10.92 23.54
N LYS A 14 21.18 -10.35 24.64
CA LYS A 14 19.76 -9.99 24.80
C LYS A 14 19.35 -8.93 23.77
N ARG A 15 20.14 -7.87 23.62
CA ARG A 15 19.90 -6.82 22.60
C ARG A 15 19.89 -7.41 21.19
N GLU A 16 20.88 -8.24 20.87
CA GLU A 16 20.99 -8.86 19.54
C GLU A 16 19.81 -9.78 19.24
N ARG A 17 19.32 -10.55 20.23
CA ARG A 17 18.13 -11.40 20.06
C ARG A 17 16.88 -10.57 19.73
N ILE A 18 16.67 -9.47 20.45
CA ILE A 18 15.53 -8.57 20.22
C ILE A 18 15.65 -7.92 18.84
N ALA A 19 16.84 -7.45 18.46
CA ALA A 19 17.07 -6.82 17.17
C ALA A 19 16.87 -7.78 15.98
N LYS A 20 17.31 -9.03 16.11
CA LYS A 20 17.05 -10.08 15.10
C LYS A 20 15.56 -10.38 14.95
N GLY A 21 14.83 -10.50 16.07
CA GLY A 21 13.38 -10.71 16.04
C GLY A 21 12.65 -9.57 15.33
N PHE A 22 12.96 -8.32 15.70
CA PHE A 22 12.36 -7.15 15.07
C PHE A 22 12.67 -7.06 13.57
N SER A 23 13.95 -7.18 13.19
CA SER A 23 14.35 -7.09 11.77
C SER A 23 13.75 -8.20 10.90
N SER A 24 13.54 -9.39 11.44
CA SER A 24 12.82 -10.46 10.74
C SER A 24 11.32 -10.18 10.59
N LEU A 25 10.72 -9.42 11.52
CA LEU A 25 9.28 -9.10 11.51
C LEU A 25 8.95 -7.90 10.62
N VAL A 26 9.85 -6.92 10.51
CA VAL A 26 9.61 -5.70 9.71
C VAL A 26 9.47 -6.01 8.22
N ILE A 27 10.17 -7.02 7.71
CA ILE A 27 10.11 -7.42 6.29
C ILE A 27 8.70 -7.85 5.87
N PRO A 28 8.06 -8.87 6.49
CA PRO A 28 6.70 -9.27 6.13
C PRO A 28 5.68 -8.17 6.44
N LEU A 29 5.90 -7.36 7.49
CA LEU A 29 5.04 -6.23 7.80
C LEU A 29 5.07 -5.17 6.69
N HIS A 30 6.25 -4.85 6.16
CA HIS A 30 6.38 -3.93 5.04
C HIS A 30 5.66 -4.44 3.79
N VAL A 31 5.81 -5.74 3.47
CA VAL A 31 5.10 -6.39 2.36
C VAL A 31 3.59 -6.19 2.51
N ALA A 32 3.04 -6.50 3.69
CA ALA A 32 1.62 -6.39 3.95
C ALA A 32 1.13 -4.93 3.85
N MET A 33 1.86 -3.97 4.40
CA MET A 33 1.47 -2.56 4.35
C MET A 33 1.48 -2.00 2.93
N VAL A 34 2.54 -2.27 2.15
CA VAL A 34 2.62 -1.83 0.75
C VAL A 34 1.54 -2.53 -0.07
N ALA A 35 1.29 -3.81 0.19
CA ALA A 35 0.26 -4.55 -0.51
C ALA A 35 -1.14 -4.01 -0.28
N LEU A 36 -1.50 -3.75 0.98
CA LEU A 36 -2.79 -3.16 1.32
C LEU A 36 -2.94 -1.75 0.74
N LEU A 37 -1.89 -0.94 0.75
CA LEU A 37 -1.95 0.41 0.22
C LEU A 37 -2.18 0.41 -1.30
N LEU A 38 -1.43 -0.42 -2.04
CA LEU A 38 -1.63 -0.61 -3.48
C LEU A 38 -3.01 -1.21 -3.81
N PHE A 39 -3.48 -2.14 -2.98
CA PHE A 39 -4.79 -2.75 -3.11
C PHE A 39 -5.92 -1.72 -3.01
N ILE A 40 -5.90 -0.90 -1.95
CA ILE A 40 -6.90 0.15 -1.73
C ILE A 40 -6.83 1.18 -2.86
N GLY A 41 -5.63 1.62 -3.26
CA GLY A 41 -5.46 2.55 -4.37
C GLY A 41 -6.10 2.06 -5.66
N GLN A 42 -5.85 0.79 -6.03
CA GLN A 42 -6.37 0.20 -7.24
C GLN A 42 -7.90 0.02 -7.21
N ILE A 43 -8.46 -0.37 -6.06
CA ILE A 43 -9.91 -0.48 -5.87
C ILE A 43 -10.60 0.88 -6.04
N LEU A 44 -10.07 1.94 -5.42
CA LEU A 44 -10.63 3.28 -5.53
C LEU A 44 -10.64 3.76 -6.99
N THR A 45 -9.58 3.49 -7.75
CA THR A 45 -9.52 3.79 -9.19
C THR A 45 -10.58 3.01 -9.99
N ILE A 46 -10.76 1.72 -9.72
CA ILE A 46 -11.75 0.89 -10.41
C ILE A 46 -13.16 1.42 -10.14
N PHE A 47 -13.51 1.66 -8.88
CA PHE A 47 -14.82 2.18 -8.52
C PHE A 47 -15.08 3.59 -9.07
N SER A 48 -14.08 4.49 -9.01
CA SER A 48 -14.23 5.83 -9.60
C SER A 48 -14.49 5.75 -11.11
N THR A 49 -13.75 4.90 -11.84
CA THR A 49 -13.97 4.70 -13.28
C THR A 49 -15.35 4.14 -13.59
N ILE A 50 -15.80 3.15 -12.81
CA ILE A 50 -17.14 2.57 -12.94
C ILE A 50 -18.18 3.69 -12.74
N ILE A 51 -18.15 4.39 -11.60
CA ILE A 51 -19.10 5.46 -11.30
C ILE A 51 -19.14 6.54 -12.40
N THR A 52 -17.98 7.00 -12.90
CA THR A 52 -17.93 7.94 -14.02
C THR A 52 -18.60 7.38 -15.27
N SER A 53 -18.37 6.09 -15.59
CA SER A 53 -18.99 5.44 -16.76
C SER A 53 -20.50 5.25 -16.64
N LEU A 54 -21.03 5.10 -15.42
CA LEU A 54 -22.48 5.04 -15.21
C LEU A 54 -23.08 6.43 -15.42
N PHE A 55 -22.44 7.50 -14.94
CA PHE A 55 -22.92 8.87 -15.16
C PHE A 55 -22.94 9.27 -16.63
N THR A 56 -21.97 8.80 -17.43
CA THR A 56 -21.98 9.06 -18.89
C THR A 56 -23.06 8.25 -19.62
N GLN A 57 -23.40 7.04 -19.16
CA GLN A 57 -24.44 6.20 -19.75
C GLN A 57 -25.87 6.67 -19.44
N PHE A 58 -26.09 7.29 -18.28
CA PHE A 58 -27.39 7.83 -17.89
C PHE A 58 -27.65 9.25 -18.42
N ASP A 59 -26.78 9.79 -19.29
CA ASP A 59 -26.86 11.13 -19.91
C ASP A 59 -27.36 12.21 -18.94
N ILE A 60 -26.86 12.17 -17.71
CA ILE A 60 -27.12 13.20 -16.71
C ILE A 60 -26.24 14.39 -17.12
N THR A 61 -26.68 15.10 -18.15
CA THR A 61 -26.11 16.37 -18.57
C THR A 61 -26.26 17.34 -17.40
N GLY A 62 -25.15 17.92 -16.96
CA GLY A 62 -25.11 18.83 -15.80
C GLY A 62 -26.11 20.00 -15.86
N SER A 63 -26.67 20.29 -17.04
CA SER A 63 -27.73 21.28 -17.24
C SER A 63 -29.08 20.93 -16.59
N GLU A 64 -29.42 19.66 -16.37
CA GLU A 64 -30.65 19.29 -15.64
C GLU A 64 -30.44 19.16 -14.13
N LEU A 65 -29.18 19.10 -13.66
CA LEU A 65 -28.84 19.00 -12.24
C LEU A 65 -28.60 20.35 -11.54
N GLU A 66 -28.26 21.41 -12.29
CA GLU A 66 -28.13 22.77 -11.74
C GLU A 66 -29.48 23.39 -11.36
N GLY A 67 -30.59 22.86 -11.89
CA GLY A 67 -31.94 23.42 -11.70
C GLY A 67 -32.68 22.94 -10.45
N ILE A 68 -32.13 22.00 -9.67
CA ILE A 68 -32.80 21.43 -8.49
C ILE A 68 -32.18 22.04 -7.22
N PRO A 69 -32.89 22.91 -6.48
CA PRO A 69 -32.45 23.36 -5.17
C PRO A 69 -32.49 22.16 -4.21
N GLY A 70 -31.32 21.66 -3.81
CA GLY A 70 -31.18 20.40 -3.07
C GLY A 70 -30.85 19.18 -3.93
N GLY A 71 -30.66 19.37 -5.24
CA GLY A 71 -30.15 18.37 -6.17
C GLY A 71 -28.70 18.01 -5.90
N MET A 72 -28.29 16.86 -6.42
CA MET A 72 -27.04 16.12 -6.19
C MET A 72 -25.71 16.91 -6.16
N GLY A 73 -25.67 18.20 -6.48
CA GLY A 73 -24.50 19.08 -6.29
C GLY A 73 -24.07 19.26 -4.83
N GLY A 74 -24.96 18.97 -3.86
CA GLY A 74 -24.65 18.95 -2.42
C GLY A 74 -24.34 17.56 -1.86
N MET A 75 -24.59 16.48 -2.60
CA MET A 75 -24.18 15.15 -2.17
C MET A 75 -22.70 15.03 -2.46
N ASN A 76 -21.91 15.12 -1.41
CA ASN A 76 -20.47 14.94 -1.37
C ASN A 76 -20.08 13.55 -1.94
N LEU A 77 -20.12 13.41 -3.27
CA LEU A 77 -19.44 12.39 -4.07
C LEU A 77 -17.92 12.62 -4.06
N GLY A 78 -17.40 13.45 -3.14
CA GLY A 78 -16.07 14.04 -3.13
C GLY A 78 -14.91 13.05 -2.97
N ILE A 79 -15.18 11.75 -2.86
CA ILE A 79 -14.17 10.70 -2.97
C ILE A 79 -14.14 10.02 -4.34
N PHE A 80 -15.27 9.93 -5.05
CA PHE A 80 -15.39 9.09 -6.26
C PHE A 80 -15.71 9.85 -7.55
N GLY A 81 -16.31 11.04 -7.47
CA GLY A 81 -16.68 11.86 -8.64
C GLY A 81 -15.76 13.06 -8.93
N GLY A 82 -14.94 13.47 -7.97
CA GLY A 82 -14.12 14.69 -8.07
C GLY A 82 -12.62 14.51 -7.81
N VAL A 83 -12.16 13.30 -7.48
CA VAL A 83 -10.73 13.05 -7.25
C VAL A 83 -10.10 12.59 -8.56
N PRO A 84 -9.19 13.38 -9.16
CA PRO A 84 -8.49 12.96 -10.35
C PRO A 84 -7.65 11.71 -10.03
N ILE A 85 -7.88 10.65 -10.81
CA ILE A 85 -7.25 9.33 -10.66
C ILE A 85 -5.72 9.44 -10.64
N GLU A 86 -5.17 10.43 -11.36
CA GLU A 86 -3.74 10.71 -11.41
C GLU A 86 -3.16 11.18 -10.08
N LEU A 87 -3.89 12.03 -9.32
CA LEU A 87 -3.45 12.45 -7.98
C LEU A 87 -3.47 11.28 -7.00
N LEU A 88 -4.46 10.39 -7.11
CA LEU A 88 -4.53 9.20 -6.27
C LEU A 88 -3.34 8.26 -6.53
N GLY A 89 -2.99 8.05 -7.80
CA GLY A 89 -1.81 7.28 -8.18
C GLY A 89 -0.53 7.90 -7.64
N GLN A 90 -0.35 9.22 -7.80
CA GLN A 90 0.82 9.93 -7.30
C GLN A 90 0.94 9.85 -5.76
N PHE A 91 -0.18 10.00 -5.05
CA PHE A 91 -0.24 9.86 -3.59
C PHE A 91 0.22 8.48 -3.15
N VAL A 92 -0.28 7.41 -3.78
CA VAL A 92 0.10 6.02 -3.47
C VAL A 92 1.61 5.79 -3.63
N VAL A 93 2.21 6.31 -4.71
CA VAL A 93 3.66 6.20 -4.93
C VAL A 93 4.46 6.94 -3.86
N ILE A 94 4.09 8.20 -3.58
CA ILE A 94 4.81 9.03 -2.60
C ILE A 94 4.75 8.40 -1.21
N VAL A 95 3.57 7.94 -0.78
CA VAL A 95 3.41 7.30 0.53
C VAL A 95 4.20 5.99 0.60
N THR A 96 4.23 5.21 -0.48
CA THR A 96 5.05 3.99 -0.54
C THR A 96 6.53 4.31 -0.35
N ILE A 97 7.05 5.37 -0.99
CA ILE A 97 8.44 5.80 -0.81
C ILE A 97 8.70 6.22 0.64
N ILE A 98 7.84 7.06 1.24
CA ILE A 98 8.01 7.50 2.63
C ILE A 98 7.98 6.30 3.58
N LEU A 99 7.07 5.35 3.35
CA LEU A 99 6.93 4.14 4.14
C LEU A 99 8.17 3.25 4.04
N THR A 100 8.73 3.07 2.83
CA THR A 100 9.99 2.32 2.64
C THR A 100 11.12 2.93 3.45
N LEU A 101 11.29 4.26 3.38
CA LEU A 101 12.30 4.97 4.14
C LEU A 101 12.11 4.83 5.65
N ALA A 102 10.88 5.00 6.14
CA ALA A 102 10.55 4.85 7.56
C ALA A 102 10.92 3.45 8.08
N ASN A 103 10.62 2.39 7.31
CA ASN A 103 10.95 1.02 7.69
C ASN A 103 12.45 0.74 7.66
N ILE A 104 13.20 1.33 6.72
CA ILE A 104 14.67 1.24 6.69
C ILE A 104 15.25 1.89 7.95
N PHE A 105 14.80 3.10 8.29
CA PHE A 105 15.25 3.80 9.50
C PHE A 105 14.91 3.02 10.77
N ALA A 106 13.72 2.40 10.84
CA ALA A 106 13.34 1.57 11.98
C ALA A 106 14.29 0.37 12.18
N ILE A 107 14.68 -0.31 11.10
CA ILE A 107 15.63 -1.45 11.17
C ILE A 107 17.00 -0.98 11.65
N VAL A 108 17.49 0.14 11.12
CA VAL A 108 18.79 0.71 11.48
C VAL A 108 18.81 1.14 12.95
N ALA A 109 17.73 1.78 13.42
CA ALA A 109 17.60 2.23 14.81
C ALA A 109 17.62 1.05 15.80
N VAL A 110 16.93 -0.05 15.48
CA VAL A 110 16.88 -1.22 16.38
C VAL A 110 18.17 -2.02 16.38
N LYS A 111 18.83 -2.17 15.22
CA LYS A 111 20.06 -2.96 15.12
C LYS A 111 21.31 -2.19 15.57
N GLY A 112 21.26 -0.86 15.56
CA GLY A 112 22.29 0.01 16.15
C GLY A 112 23.67 -0.16 15.51
N GLY A 113 23.74 -0.15 14.17
CA GLY A 113 24.94 -0.47 13.39
C GLY A 113 25.46 0.68 12.50
N PRO A 114 26.56 0.44 11.77
CA PRO A 114 27.14 1.37 10.81
C PRO A 114 26.24 1.61 9.59
N MET A 115 26.42 2.76 8.92
CA MET A 115 25.54 3.24 7.85
C MET A 115 25.39 2.29 6.65
N TYR A 116 26.37 1.41 6.38
CA TYR A 116 26.24 0.40 5.31
C TYR A 116 25.07 -0.58 5.54
N LEU A 117 24.67 -0.78 6.79
CA LEU A 117 23.54 -1.64 7.14
C LEU A 117 22.22 -1.03 6.63
N ALA A 118 22.10 0.29 6.66
CA ALA A 118 20.96 1.02 6.11
C ALA A 118 20.85 0.81 4.60
N ILE A 119 21.99 0.84 3.89
CA ILE A 119 22.03 0.67 2.43
C ILE A 119 21.64 -0.76 2.05
N TYR A 120 22.14 -1.76 2.77
CA TYR A 120 21.80 -3.17 2.50
C TYR A 120 20.31 -3.46 2.66
N TYR A 121 19.71 -3.09 3.79
CA TYR A 121 18.27 -3.28 4.01
C TYR A 121 17.44 -2.35 3.10
N GLY A 122 17.97 -1.17 2.76
CA GLY A 122 17.34 -0.26 1.82
C GLY A 122 17.18 -0.85 0.43
N MET A 123 18.25 -1.38 -0.15
CA MET A 123 18.20 -2.03 -1.47
C MET A 123 17.18 -3.17 -1.50
N PHE A 124 17.12 -3.98 -0.44
CA PHE A 124 16.17 -5.08 -0.34
C PHE A 124 14.72 -4.58 -0.21
N MET A 125 14.45 -3.58 0.63
CA MET A 125 13.09 -3.06 0.81
C MET A 125 12.58 -2.30 -0.42
N PHE A 126 13.45 -1.56 -1.11
CA PHE A 126 13.10 -0.87 -2.35
C PHE A 126 12.80 -1.84 -3.49
N THR A 127 13.63 -2.88 -3.66
CA THR A 127 13.36 -3.92 -4.68
C THR A 127 12.06 -4.65 -4.39
N LEU A 128 11.80 -5.01 -3.14
CA LEU A 128 10.56 -5.65 -2.73
C LEU A 128 9.33 -4.76 -3.01
N SER A 129 9.38 -3.47 -2.64
CA SER A 129 8.30 -2.52 -2.94
C SER A 129 8.07 -2.33 -4.44
N GLY A 130 9.14 -2.25 -5.23
CA GLY A 130 9.04 -2.15 -6.70
C GLY A 130 8.36 -3.39 -7.31
N ILE A 131 8.70 -4.59 -6.84
CA ILE A 131 8.06 -5.83 -7.26
C ILE A 131 6.56 -5.82 -6.93
N LEU A 132 6.18 -5.41 -5.71
CA LEU A 132 4.77 -5.33 -5.31
C LEU A 132 3.98 -4.33 -6.16
N MET A 133 4.59 -3.20 -6.52
CA MET A 133 3.95 -2.19 -7.36
C MET A 133 3.64 -2.70 -8.78
N ILE A 134 4.41 -3.67 -9.28
CA ILE A 134 4.15 -4.32 -10.58
C ILE A 134 3.09 -5.43 -10.44
N ILE A 135 3.17 -6.25 -9.38
CA ILE A 135 2.35 -7.46 -9.22
C ILE A 135 0.93 -7.14 -8.73
N ILE A 136 0.75 -6.18 -7.83
CA ILE A 136 -0.54 -5.99 -7.14
C ILE A 136 -1.61 -5.36 -8.03
N PRO A 137 -1.35 -4.29 -8.80
CA PRO A 137 -2.37 -3.70 -9.67
C PRO A 137 -3.05 -4.70 -10.62
N PRO A 138 -2.32 -5.59 -11.35
CA PRO A 138 -2.96 -6.59 -12.20
C PRO A 138 -3.70 -7.67 -11.37
N LEU A 139 -3.19 -8.08 -10.21
CA LEU A 139 -3.90 -9.03 -9.34
C LEU A 139 -5.26 -8.48 -8.88
N VAL A 140 -5.33 -7.20 -8.49
CA VAL A 140 -6.59 -6.58 -8.08
C VAL A 140 -7.55 -6.44 -9.25
N LYS A 141 -7.04 -6.06 -10.44
CA LYS A 141 -7.87 -6.02 -11.65
C LYS A 141 -8.45 -7.38 -12.00
N MET A 142 -7.69 -8.46 -11.85
CA MET A 142 -8.18 -9.83 -12.05
C MET A 142 -9.22 -10.22 -10.99
N ALA A 143 -8.96 -9.90 -9.72
CA ALA A 143 -9.86 -10.23 -8.61
C ALA A 143 -11.21 -9.49 -8.68
N PHE A 144 -11.22 -8.28 -9.24
CA PHE A 144 -12.42 -7.42 -9.37
C PHE A 144 -12.92 -7.26 -10.81
N SER A 145 -12.34 -7.97 -11.79
CA SER A 145 -13.00 -8.16 -13.07
C SER A 145 -14.11 -9.20 -12.88
N PHE A 146 -15.35 -8.81 -13.11
CA PHE A 146 -16.54 -9.60 -12.83
C PHE A 146 -16.61 -10.97 -13.55
N ASP A 147 -15.67 -11.29 -14.46
CA ASP A 147 -15.56 -12.56 -15.19
C ASP A 147 -14.46 -13.52 -14.68
N GLY A 148 -13.47 -13.09 -13.90
CA GLY A 148 -12.19 -13.82 -13.86
C GLY A 148 -12.19 -15.16 -13.11
N VAL A 149 -12.98 -15.30 -12.04
CA VAL A 149 -12.87 -16.44 -11.12
C VAL A 149 -14.16 -17.26 -11.04
N LEU A 150 -15.33 -16.64 -11.22
CA LEU A 150 -16.60 -17.36 -11.26
C LEU A 150 -16.90 -17.93 -12.65
N ASP A 151 -16.53 -17.25 -13.75
CA ASP A 151 -16.74 -17.77 -15.11
C ASP A 151 -15.75 -18.90 -15.44
N SER A 152 -14.51 -18.84 -14.93
CA SER A 152 -13.55 -19.94 -15.07
C SER A 152 -13.85 -21.19 -14.22
N LEU A 153 -14.71 -21.05 -13.20
CA LEU A 153 -15.26 -22.18 -12.42
C LEU A 153 -16.66 -22.61 -12.89
N ALA A 154 -17.42 -21.72 -13.55
CA ALA A 154 -18.76 -22.00 -14.07
C ALA A 154 -18.76 -22.49 -15.53
N GLY A 155 -17.77 -22.13 -16.34
CA GLY A 155 -17.58 -22.57 -17.73
C GLY A 155 -17.01 -23.99 -17.87
N GLY A 156 -17.13 -24.82 -16.83
CA GLY A 156 -16.84 -26.25 -16.83
C GLY A 156 -18.06 -27.13 -17.15
N VAL A 157 -19.13 -26.54 -17.71
CA VAL A 157 -20.22 -27.22 -18.43
C VAL A 157 -20.62 -26.37 -19.64
#